data_AF-A0AAV4D5K6-F1
#
_entry.id   AF-A0AAV4D5K6-F1
#
_cell.length_a   1.000
_cell.length_b   1.000
_cell.length_c   1.000
_cell.angle_alpha   90.00
_cell.angle_beta   90.00
_cell.angle_gamma   90.00
#
_symmetry.space_group_name_H-M   'P 1'
#
loop_
_entity.id
_entity.type
_entity.pdbx_description
1 polymer ?
#
loop_
_entity_poly.entity_id
_entity_poly.type
_entity_poly.pdbx_seq_one_letter_code
_entity_poly.pdbx_strand_id
1 'polypeptide(L)'
;MAALLLTIHLVSNAWLVHEYNFDMFRNSSEYSNKLYFRPWTRIGPFTIGLVFGYILFKTNRKVCLNKYLVALGWLLAICIMLTITFVTYDENKELTTDPDGWPVAGKMVLEMLSRPMWAIMLGWVVIACASGYGGFVNSILSWEGFLPLSRLTYCAYLIHATIMYYEFYGADSSMLYTTTNLVYSFFGFYIMSYAVAFLLAVVVEAPMLGLEKLLLSR
;
A
#
# COMPACT_ATOMS: atom_id res chain seq x y z
N MET A 1 -2.60 -17.34 16.34
CA MET A 1 -3.50 -16.47 15.55
C MET A 1 -2.78 -15.81 14.37
N ALA A 2 -1.71 -15.02 14.56
CA ALA A 2 -1.02 -14.34 13.46
C ALA A 2 -0.53 -15.27 12.33
N ALA A 3 0.11 -16.39 12.68
CA ALA A 3 0.56 -17.38 11.70
C ALA A 3 -0.59 -17.92 10.83
N LEU A 4 -1.76 -18.19 11.43
CA LEU A 4 -2.96 -18.66 10.72
C LEU A 4 -3.47 -17.62 9.71
N LEU A 5 -3.49 -16.34 10.08
CA LEU A 5 -3.94 -15.29 9.15
C LEU A 5 -2.97 -15.13 7.98
N LEU A 6 -1.66 -15.26 8.23
CA LEU A 6 -0.66 -15.23 7.19
C LEU A 6 -0.75 -16.47 6.28
N THR A 7 -1.01 -17.67 6.81
CA THR A 7 -1.23 -18.86 5.97
C THR A 7 -2.49 -18.73 5.12
N ILE A 8 -3.58 -18.19 5.66
CA ILE A 8 -4.79 -17.89 4.88
C ILE A 8 -4.47 -16.94 3.72
N HIS A 9 -3.71 -15.87 3.98
CA HIS A 9 -3.28 -14.96 2.94
C HIS A 9 -2.47 -15.67 1.84
N LEU A 10 -1.43 -16.43 2.21
CA LEU A 10 -0.56 -17.09 1.25
C LEU A 10 -1.31 -18.14 0.42
N VAL A 11 -2.06 -19.03 1.07
CA VAL A 11 -2.78 -20.12 0.39
C VAL A 11 -3.89 -19.58 -0.52
N SER A 12 -4.65 -18.58 -0.06
CA SER A 12 -5.73 -18.02 -0.88
C SER A 12 -5.22 -17.29 -2.12
N ASN A 13 -4.15 -16.48 -2.00
CA ASN A 13 -3.55 -15.82 -3.17
C ASN A 13 -2.94 -16.85 -4.14
N ALA A 14 -2.26 -17.88 -3.63
CA ALA A 14 -1.70 -18.97 -4.46
C ALA A 14 -2.78 -19.66 -5.28
N TRP A 15 -3.84 -20.11 -4.60
CA TRP A 15 -4.92 -20.87 -5.22
C TRP A 15 -5.68 -20.05 -6.26
N LEU A 16 -6.00 -18.78 -5.93
CA LEU A 16 -6.72 -17.90 -6.85
C LEU A 16 -5.92 -17.60 -8.13
N VAL A 17 -4.61 -17.33 -8.01
CA VAL A 17 -3.77 -17.08 -9.19
C VAL A 17 -3.57 -18.35 -10.00
N HIS A 18 -3.42 -19.51 -9.35
CA HIS A 18 -3.33 -20.79 -10.05
C HIS A 18 -4.60 -21.11 -10.84
N GLU A 19 -5.78 -20.88 -10.27
CA GLU A 19 -7.07 -21.20 -10.89
C GLU A 19 -7.44 -20.25 -12.03
N TYR A 20 -7.22 -18.94 -11.85
CA TYR A 20 -7.75 -17.92 -12.76
C TYR A 20 -6.69 -17.24 -13.64
N ASN A 21 -5.39 -17.48 -13.38
CA ASN A 21 -4.27 -16.92 -14.14
C ASN A 21 -4.42 -15.42 -14.46
N PHE A 22 -4.90 -14.63 -13.50
CA PHE A 22 -5.06 -13.19 -13.65
C PHE A 22 -3.84 -12.43 -13.11
N ASP A 23 -3.71 -11.18 -13.51
CA ASP A 23 -2.85 -10.18 -12.88
C ASP A 23 -3.58 -8.82 -12.85
N MET A 24 -2.89 -7.74 -12.44
CA MET A 24 -3.52 -6.43 -12.36
C MET A 24 -4.05 -5.92 -13.71
N PHE A 25 -3.36 -6.21 -14.81
CA PHE A 25 -3.66 -5.72 -16.16
C PHE A 25 -4.41 -6.76 -16.99
N ARG A 26 -4.13 -8.05 -16.81
CA ARG A 26 -4.78 -9.17 -17.49
C ARG A 26 -5.94 -9.71 -16.66
N ASN A 27 -7.12 -9.80 -17.27
CA ASN A 27 -8.37 -10.17 -16.58
C ASN A 27 -8.64 -9.27 -15.36
N SER A 28 -8.39 -7.97 -15.51
CA SER A 28 -8.43 -6.97 -14.43
C SER A 28 -9.78 -6.91 -13.67
N SER A 29 -10.90 -7.19 -14.34
CA SER A 29 -12.22 -7.29 -13.70
C SER A 29 -12.29 -8.48 -12.74
N GLU A 30 -11.79 -9.64 -13.15
CA GLU A 30 -11.74 -10.84 -12.31
C GLU A 30 -10.73 -10.68 -11.19
N TYR A 31 -9.54 -10.14 -11.48
CA TYR A 31 -8.54 -9.80 -10.47
C TYR A 31 -9.14 -8.92 -9.38
N SER A 32 -9.85 -7.86 -9.80
CA SER A 32 -10.49 -6.92 -8.87
C SER A 32 -11.52 -7.62 -7.97
N ASN A 33 -12.43 -8.37 -8.58
CA ASN A 33 -13.55 -9.01 -7.88
C ASN A 33 -13.17 -10.25 -7.05
N LYS A 34 -12.20 -11.05 -7.51
CA LYS A 34 -11.83 -12.33 -6.89
C LYS A 34 -10.63 -12.21 -5.97
N LEU A 35 -9.70 -11.28 -6.23
CA LEU A 35 -8.49 -11.12 -5.42
C LEU A 35 -8.36 -9.75 -4.74
N TYR A 36 -8.58 -8.65 -5.44
CA TYR A 36 -8.29 -7.31 -4.90
C TYR A 36 -9.20 -6.93 -3.73
N PHE A 37 -10.52 -7.04 -3.91
CA PHE A 37 -11.54 -6.61 -2.93
C PHE A 37 -11.80 -7.64 -1.82
N ARG A 38 -11.26 -8.86 -1.94
CA ARG A 38 -11.50 -9.90 -0.94
C ARG A 38 -10.67 -9.62 0.32
N PRO A 39 -11.26 -9.59 1.52
CA PRO A 39 -10.52 -9.22 2.72
C PRO A 39 -9.48 -10.28 3.13
N TRP A 40 -9.75 -11.56 2.91
CA TRP A 40 -8.84 -12.66 3.30
C TRP A 40 -7.55 -12.70 2.47
N THR A 41 -7.58 -12.26 1.21
CA THR A 41 -6.37 -12.13 0.37
C THR A 41 -5.53 -10.91 0.74
N ARG A 42 -6.02 -10.05 1.64
CA ARG A 42 -5.39 -8.80 2.08
C ARG A 42 -5.00 -8.79 3.56
N ILE A 43 -5.33 -9.83 4.32
CA ILE A 43 -5.12 -9.89 5.79
C ILE A 43 -3.65 -9.98 6.24
N GLY A 44 -2.74 -10.41 5.35
CA GLY A 44 -1.31 -10.60 5.64
C GLY A 44 -0.64 -9.31 6.15
N PRO A 45 -0.63 -8.22 5.38
CA PRO A 45 -0.10 -6.92 5.80
C PRO A 45 -0.64 -6.41 7.13
N PHE A 46 -1.95 -6.54 7.40
CA PHE A 46 -2.55 -6.11 8.67
C PHE A 46 -1.99 -6.91 9.85
N THR A 47 -1.86 -8.22 9.68
CA THR A 47 -1.30 -9.11 10.69
C THR A 47 0.15 -8.76 10.99
N ILE A 48 0.95 -8.49 9.96
CA ILE A 48 2.35 -8.06 10.10
C ILE A 48 2.41 -6.72 10.84
N GLY A 49 1.62 -5.73 10.44
CA GLY A 49 1.54 -4.43 11.12
C GLY A 49 1.22 -4.55 12.61
N LEU A 50 0.28 -5.41 12.98
CA LEU A 50 -0.06 -5.69 14.38
C LEU A 50 1.13 -6.30 15.15
N VAL A 51 1.87 -7.23 14.55
CA VAL A 51 3.06 -7.83 15.18
C VAL A 51 4.14 -6.77 15.42
N PHE A 52 4.45 -5.96 14.42
CA PHE A 52 5.43 -4.87 14.55
C PHE A 52 4.99 -3.81 15.58
N GLY A 53 3.71 -3.44 15.59
CA GLY A 53 3.14 -2.55 16.60
C GLY A 53 3.24 -3.12 18.02
N TYR A 54 2.98 -4.42 18.18
CA TYR A 54 3.13 -5.10 19.47
C TYR A 54 4.59 -5.15 19.94
N ILE A 55 5.54 -5.41 19.05
CA ILE A 55 6.98 -5.35 19.35
C ILE A 55 7.35 -3.96 19.87
N LEU A 56 6.93 -2.91 19.17
CA LEU A 56 7.19 -1.53 19.58
C LEU A 56 6.59 -1.18 20.95
N PHE A 57 5.37 -1.65 21.20
CA PHE A 57 4.70 -1.48 22.48
C PHE A 57 5.47 -2.18 23.61
N LYS A 58 5.78 -3.47 23.44
CA LYS A 58 6.47 -4.28 24.47
C LYS A 58 7.88 -3.79 24.76
N THR A 59 8.59 -3.34 23.74
CA THR A 59 9.97 -2.85 23.85
C THR A 59 10.03 -1.37 24.23
N ASN A 60 8.89 -0.70 24.42
CA ASN A 60 8.80 0.74 24.69
C ASN A 60 9.67 1.57 23.74
N ARG A 61 9.69 1.18 22.45
CA ARG A 61 10.48 1.80 21.37
C ARG A 61 12.01 1.79 21.60
N LYS A 62 12.52 0.99 22.53
CA LYS A 62 13.97 0.89 22.85
C LYS A 62 14.53 -0.45 22.41
N VAL A 63 14.60 -0.70 21.10
CA VAL A 63 15.21 -1.92 20.57
C VAL A 63 16.71 -1.68 20.46
N CYS A 64 17.54 -2.45 21.17
CA CYS A 64 19.00 -2.37 21.01
C CYS A 64 19.42 -3.27 19.84
N LEU A 65 19.89 -2.67 18.73
CA LEU A 65 20.29 -3.39 17.52
C LEU A 65 21.78 -3.20 17.25
N ASN A 66 22.41 -4.27 16.74
CA ASN A 66 23.78 -4.21 16.24
C ASN A 66 23.82 -3.35 14.95
N LYS A 67 24.83 -2.48 14.82
CA LYS A 67 25.01 -1.60 13.65
C LYS A 67 25.03 -2.36 12.33
N TYR A 68 25.62 -3.55 12.30
CA TYR A 68 25.65 -4.40 11.10
C TYR A 68 24.25 -4.91 10.72
N LEU A 69 23.42 -5.28 11.71
CA LEU A 69 22.04 -5.69 11.47
C LEU A 69 21.19 -4.52 10.98
N VAL A 70 21.43 -3.32 11.51
CA VAL A 70 20.76 -2.10 11.05
C VAL A 70 21.08 -1.82 9.58
N ALA A 71 22.36 -1.85 9.22
CA ALA A 71 22.82 -1.62 7.85
C ALA A 71 22.25 -2.68 6.89
N LEU A 72 22.29 -3.96 7.27
CA LEU A 72 21.71 -5.04 6.48
C LEU A 72 20.20 -4.86 6.31
N GLY A 73 19.48 -4.50 7.36
CA GLY A 73 18.03 -4.28 7.30
C GLY A 73 17.66 -3.13 6.37
N TRP A 74 18.41 -2.02 6.37
CA TRP A 74 18.20 -0.92 5.42
C TRP A 74 18.48 -1.33 3.98
N LEU A 75 19.56 -2.07 3.73
CA LEU A 75 19.89 -2.58 2.40
C LEU A 75 18.78 -3.52 1.89
N LEU A 76 18.36 -4.47 2.73
CA LEU A 76 17.27 -5.39 2.39
C LEU A 76 15.95 -4.64 2.14
N ALA A 77 15.62 -3.64 2.96
CA ALA A 77 14.41 -2.84 2.78
C ALA A 77 14.41 -2.12 1.43
N ILE A 78 15.51 -1.46 1.07
CA ILE A 78 15.64 -0.76 -0.21
C ILE A 78 15.56 -1.77 -1.36
N CYS A 79 16.36 -2.84 -1.34
CA CYS A 79 16.38 -3.82 -2.41
C CYS A 79 15.01 -4.49 -2.61
N ILE A 80 14.36 -4.93 -1.54
CA ILE A 80 13.07 -5.64 -1.62
C ILE A 80 11.96 -4.69 -2.08
N MET A 81 11.89 -3.46 -1.55
CA MET A 81 10.87 -2.50 -1.98
C MET A 81 11.05 -2.08 -3.45
N LEU A 82 12.29 -1.84 -3.89
CA LEU A 82 12.57 -1.54 -5.29
C LEU A 82 12.22 -2.73 -6.19
N THR A 83 12.64 -3.95 -5.84
CA THR A 83 12.30 -5.15 -6.59
C THR A 83 10.79 -5.31 -6.72
N ILE A 84 10.02 -5.26 -5.62
CA ILE A 84 8.56 -5.40 -5.66
C ILE A 84 7.89 -4.32 -6.53
N THR A 85 8.45 -3.12 -6.56
CA THR A 85 7.92 -2.01 -7.38
C THR A 85 8.20 -2.24 -8.87
N PHE A 86 9.44 -2.55 -9.23
CA PHE A 86 9.87 -2.60 -10.63
C PHE A 86 9.68 -3.95 -11.30
N VAL A 87 9.54 -5.04 -10.55
CA VAL A 87 9.40 -6.40 -11.10
C VAL A 87 8.16 -6.53 -12.00
N THR A 88 7.11 -5.76 -11.72
CA THR A 88 5.88 -5.74 -12.54
C THR A 88 6.09 -5.15 -13.93
N TYR A 89 7.16 -4.38 -14.16
CA TYR A 89 7.46 -3.85 -15.48
C TYR A 89 7.76 -4.97 -16.48
N ASP A 90 8.60 -5.93 -16.09
CA ASP A 90 8.98 -7.03 -16.96
C ASP A 90 7.79 -7.90 -17.36
N GLU A 91 6.83 -8.06 -16.43
CA GLU A 91 5.59 -8.80 -16.65
C GLU A 91 4.61 -8.11 -17.62
N ASN A 92 4.68 -6.78 -17.71
CA ASN A 92 3.66 -5.96 -18.40
C ASN A 92 4.21 -5.18 -19.59
N LYS A 93 5.51 -5.17 -19.84
CA LYS A 93 6.14 -4.42 -20.95
C LYS A 93 5.65 -4.84 -22.33
N GLU A 94 5.26 -6.11 -22.49
CA GLU A 94 4.86 -6.74 -23.75
C GLU A 94 3.38 -7.15 -23.73
N LEU A 95 2.54 -6.48 -22.94
CA LEU A 95 1.11 -6.85 -22.73
C LEU A 95 0.32 -7.06 -24.04
N THR A 96 0.66 -6.36 -25.12
CA THR A 96 0.00 -6.50 -26.43
C THR A 96 0.50 -7.67 -27.28
N THR A 97 1.75 -8.09 -27.08
CA THR A 97 2.44 -9.12 -27.88
C THR A 97 2.55 -10.46 -27.16
N ASP A 98 2.57 -10.43 -25.82
CA ASP A 98 2.56 -11.57 -24.92
C ASP A 98 1.32 -11.50 -24.00
N PRO A 99 0.19 -12.07 -24.45
CA PRO A 99 -1.07 -12.04 -23.71
C PRO A 99 -1.00 -12.83 -22.40
N ASP A 100 -0.10 -13.80 -22.28
CA ASP A 100 -0.02 -14.69 -21.13
C ASP A 100 0.99 -14.20 -20.09
N GLY A 101 2.05 -13.49 -20.50
CA GLY A 101 3.06 -12.95 -19.62
C GLY A 101 3.88 -14.05 -18.92
N TRP A 102 4.21 -13.82 -17.66
CA TRP A 102 5.01 -14.71 -16.85
C TRP A 102 4.32 -16.07 -16.64
N PRO A 103 5.11 -17.14 -16.43
CA PRO A 103 4.57 -18.41 -15.98
C PRO A 103 3.72 -18.22 -14.71
N VAL A 104 2.62 -18.98 -14.60
CA VAL A 104 1.68 -18.93 -13.47
C VAL A 104 2.41 -18.98 -12.11
N ALA A 105 3.45 -19.81 -12.00
CA ALA A 105 4.27 -19.90 -10.79
C ALA A 105 4.93 -18.56 -10.40
N GLY A 106 5.41 -17.77 -11.36
CA GLY A 106 5.99 -16.44 -11.12
C GLY A 106 4.95 -15.45 -10.62
N LYS A 107 3.77 -15.42 -11.26
CA LYS A 107 2.63 -14.60 -10.84
C LYS A 107 2.16 -14.95 -9.42
N MET A 108 2.06 -16.23 -9.11
CA MET A 108 1.69 -16.72 -7.78
C MET A 108 2.66 -16.21 -6.72
N VAL A 109 3.97 -16.40 -6.92
CA VAL A 109 4.99 -15.95 -5.98
C VAL A 109 4.90 -14.45 -5.74
N LEU A 110 4.71 -13.66 -6.80
CA LEU A 110 4.58 -12.22 -6.70
C LEU A 110 3.35 -11.80 -5.90
N GLU A 111 2.16 -12.33 -6.20
CA GLU A 111 0.92 -11.96 -5.50
C GLU A 111 0.89 -12.43 -4.04
N MET A 112 1.46 -13.60 -3.75
CA MET A 112 1.55 -14.13 -2.39
C MET A 112 2.51 -13.34 -1.49
N LEU A 113 3.67 -12.93 -2.02
CA LEU A 113 4.76 -12.40 -1.20
C LEU A 113 4.90 -10.89 -1.26
N SER A 114 4.53 -10.23 -2.35
CA SER A 114 4.74 -8.78 -2.53
C SER A 114 4.16 -7.97 -1.37
N ARG A 115 2.90 -8.18 -1.00
CA ARG A 115 2.21 -7.39 0.03
C ARG A 115 2.74 -7.69 1.44
N PRO A 116 2.90 -8.97 1.87
CA PRO A 116 3.53 -9.27 3.14
C PRO A 116 4.96 -8.75 3.24
N MET A 117 5.79 -8.96 2.21
CA MET A 117 7.17 -8.49 2.21
C MET A 117 7.25 -6.97 2.29
N TRP A 118 6.41 -6.25 1.53
CA TRP A 118 6.29 -4.81 1.63
C TRP A 118 5.95 -4.36 3.07
N ALA A 119 4.97 -5.01 3.71
CA ALA A 119 4.60 -4.71 5.08
C ALA A 119 5.72 -5.01 6.09
N ILE A 120 6.51 -6.08 5.90
CA ILE A 120 7.67 -6.39 6.75
C ILE A 120 8.74 -5.31 6.59
N MET A 121 9.04 -4.88 5.36
CA MET A 121 10.04 -3.84 5.10
C MET A 121 9.60 -2.48 5.67
N LEU A 122 8.33 -2.11 5.53
CA LEU A 122 7.78 -0.93 6.20
C LEU A 122 7.84 -1.06 7.72
N GLY A 123 7.49 -2.23 8.27
CA GLY A 123 7.62 -2.51 9.71
C GLY A 123 9.04 -2.33 10.21
N TRP A 124 10.04 -2.77 9.44
CA TRP A 124 11.45 -2.54 9.73
C TRP A 124 11.79 -1.03 9.74
N VAL A 125 11.37 -0.29 8.72
CA VAL A 125 11.57 1.18 8.66
C VAL A 125 11.00 1.86 9.90
N VAL A 126 9.79 1.48 10.32
CA VAL A 126 9.15 2.02 11.52
C VAL A 126 9.96 1.68 12.78
N ILE A 127 10.38 0.42 12.97
CA ILE A 127 11.19 0.02 14.14
C ILE A 127 12.53 0.76 14.16
N ALA A 128 13.22 0.85 13.01
CA ALA A 128 14.50 1.51 12.90
C ALA A 128 14.37 3.01 13.25
N CYS A 129 13.35 3.69 12.72
CA CYS A 129 13.09 5.10 13.02
C CYS A 129 12.72 5.30 14.50
N ALA A 130 11.77 4.51 15.02
CA ALA A 130 11.30 4.62 16.41
C ALA A 130 12.40 4.31 17.44
N SER A 131 13.36 3.45 17.11
CA SER A 131 14.47 3.07 17.99
C SER A 131 15.71 3.96 17.84
N GLY A 132 15.65 5.04 17.05
CA GLY A 132 16.75 5.99 16.87
C GLY A 132 17.79 5.61 15.79
N TYR A 133 17.56 4.54 15.04
CA TYR A 133 18.43 4.09 13.93
C TYR A 133 17.98 4.57 12.55
N GLY A 134 17.04 5.52 12.48
CA GLY A 134 16.51 6.03 11.22
C GLY A 134 17.30 7.18 10.59
N GLY A 135 18.18 7.86 11.34
CA GLY A 135 19.05 8.92 10.83
C GLY A 135 18.33 9.96 9.96
N PHE A 136 18.80 10.12 8.72
CA PHE A 136 18.22 11.04 7.74
C PHE A 136 16.77 10.68 7.37
N VAL A 137 16.46 9.38 7.22
CA VAL A 137 15.11 8.92 6.87
C VAL A 137 14.11 9.32 7.94
N ASN A 138 14.47 9.15 9.22
CA ASN A 138 13.63 9.60 10.33
C ASN A 138 13.40 11.12 10.30
N SER A 139 14.40 11.90 9.89
CA SER A 139 14.27 13.37 9.80
C SER A 139 13.25 13.79 8.75
N ILE A 140 13.20 13.12 7.60
CA ILE A 140 12.18 13.34 6.57
C ILE A 140 10.81 12.88 7.07
N LEU A 141 10.71 11.65 7.59
CA LEU A 141 9.42 11.06 7.98
C LEU A 141 8.79 11.76 9.19
N SER A 142 9.57 12.41 10.04
CA SER A 142 9.09 13.19 11.18
C SER A 142 8.87 14.68 10.86
N TRP A 143 8.98 15.08 9.60
CA TRP A 143 8.82 16.48 9.21
C TRP A 143 7.39 16.98 9.48
N GLU A 144 7.29 18.12 10.17
CA GLU A 144 5.99 18.66 10.59
C GLU A 144 5.07 19.07 9.43
N GLY A 145 5.65 19.35 8.26
CA GLY A 145 4.89 19.63 7.04
C GLY A 145 3.98 18.48 6.61
N PHE A 146 4.27 17.25 7.01
CA PHE A 146 3.43 16.09 6.71
C PHE A 146 2.23 15.92 7.66
N LEU A 147 2.16 16.61 8.80
CA LEU A 147 1.03 16.50 9.72
C LEU A 147 -0.33 16.85 9.08
N PRO A 148 -0.51 17.97 8.34
CA PRO A 148 -1.80 18.26 7.72
C PRO A 148 -2.18 17.20 6.68
N LEU A 149 -1.22 16.74 5.87
CA LEU A 149 -1.47 15.69 4.89
C LEU A 149 -1.84 14.37 5.57
N SER A 150 -1.14 13.99 6.64
CA SER A 150 -1.40 12.72 7.34
C SER A 150 -2.81 12.65 7.94
N ARG A 151 -3.35 13.80 8.38
CA ARG A 151 -4.73 13.91 8.88
C ARG A 151 -5.76 13.75 7.76
N LEU A 152 -5.44 14.24 6.56
CA LEU A 152 -6.32 14.14 5.39
C LEU A 152 -6.24 12.80 4.67
N THR A 153 -5.21 11.98 4.92
CA THR A 153 -4.97 10.72 4.20
C THR A 153 -6.17 9.77 4.24
N TYR A 154 -6.93 9.72 5.34
CA TYR A 154 -8.13 8.89 5.43
C TYR A 154 -9.22 9.38 4.46
N CYS A 155 -9.55 10.67 4.49
CA CYS A 155 -10.50 11.28 3.57
C CYS A 155 -10.04 11.16 2.11
N ALA A 156 -8.75 11.36 1.84
CA ALA A 156 -8.16 11.16 0.51
C ALA A 156 -8.30 9.72 0.03
N TYR A 157 -8.06 8.74 0.92
CA TYR A 157 -8.26 7.32 0.62
C TYR A 157 -9.71 6.98 0.29
N LEU A 158 -10.70 7.64 0.88
CA LEU A 158 -12.10 7.38 0.53
C LEU A 158 -12.49 7.96 -0.84
N ILE A 159 -11.99 9.16 -1.18
CA ILE A 159 -12.47 9.89 -2.35
C ILE A 159 -11.65 9.66 -3.63
N HIS A 160 -10.37 9.30 -3.51
CA HIS A 160 -9.46 9.22 -4.67
C HIS A 160 -9.97 8.29 -5.78
N ALA A 161 -10.52 7.12 -5.43
CA ALA A 161 -11.06 6.17 -6.40
C ALA A 161 -12.25 6.74 -7.16
N THR A 162 -13.14 7.46 -6.47
CA THR A 162 -14.29 8.13 -7.10
C THR A 162 -13.85 9.19 -8.10
N ILE A 163 -12.82 9.98 -7.75
CA ILE A 163 -12.25 11.00 -8.65
C ILE A 163 -11.64 10.33 -9.89
N MET A 164 -10.86 9.25 -9.71
CA MET A 164 -10.30 8.50 -10.82
C MET A 164 -11.40 7.92 -11.72
N TYR A 165 -12.43 7.30 -11.15
CA TYR A 165 -13.54 6.74 -11.92
C TYR A 165 -14.32 7.81 -12.68
N TYR A 166 -14.56 8.97 -12.07
CA TYR A 166 -15.22 10.09 -12.76
C TYR A 166 -14.45 10.51 -14.01
N GLU A 167 -13.13 10.65 -13.91
CA GLU A 167 -12.29 11.02 -15.05
C GLU A 167 -12.29 9.91 -16.13
N PHE A 168 -12.10 8.65 -15.73
CA PHE A 168 -12.01 7.55 -16.70
C PHE A 168 -13.34 7.23 -17.41
N TYR A 169 -14.46 7.29 -16.70
CA TYR A 169 -15.78 7.03 -17.29
C TYR A 169 -16.38 8.26 -17.98
N GLY A 170 -15.92 9.47 -17.62
CA GLY A 170 -16.31 10.72 -18.27
C GLY A 170 -15.50 11.04 -19.52
N ALA A 171 -14.44 10.28 -19.81
CA ALA A 171 -13.59 10.52 -20.98
C ALA A 171 -14.26 10.03 -22.27
N ASP A 172 -14.42 10.92 -23.25
CA ASP A 172 -14.97 10.61 -24.58
C ASP A 172 -13.97 9.85 -25.49
N SER A 173 -12.69 9.78 -25.10
CA SER A 173 -11.64 9.12 -25.88
C SER A 173 -10.62 8.44 -24.97
N SER A 174 -9.95 7.42 -25.49
CA SER A 174 -8.88 6.74 -24.75
C SER A 174 -7.65 7.64 -24.59
N MET A 175 -7.11 7.69 -23.37
CA MET A 175 -5.88 8.40 -23.10
C MET A 175 -4.69 7.65 -23.70
N LEU A 176 -3.84 8.35 -24.45
CA LEU A 176 -2.58 7.78 -24.92
C LEU A 176 -1.65 7.50 -23.73
N TYR A 177 -1.20 6.25 -23.63
CA TYR A 177 -0.27 5.82 -22.60
C TYR A 177 1.15 6.36 -22.90
N THR A 178 1.48 7.51 -22.32
CA THR A 178 2.82 8.11 -22.38
C THR A 178 3.30 8.44 -20.98
N THR A 179 4.60 8.36 -20.73
CA THR A 179 5.19 8.69 -19.42
C THR A 179 4.80 10.10 -18.96
N THR A 180 4.78 11.05 -19.89
CA THR A 180 4.36 12.44 -19.63
C THR A 180 2.91 12.51 -19.15
N ASN A 181 2.00 11.83 -19.85
CA ASN A 181 0.59 11.78 -19.47
C ASN A 181 0.39 11.13 -18.10
N LEU A 182 1.10 10.04 -17.82
CA LEU A 182 1.02 9.35 -16.52
C LEU A 182 1.50 10.25 -15.37
N VAL A 183 2.58 11.00 -15.57
CA VAL A 183 3.09 11.94 -14.57
C VAL A 183 2.06 13.04 -14.31
N TYR A 184 1.47 13.62 -15.36
CA TYR A 184 0.42 14.64 -15.21
C TYR A 184 -0.82 14.09 -14.51
N SER A 185 -1.31 12.91 -14.90
CA SER A 185 -2.44 12.26 -14.25
C SER A 185 -2.16 11.94 -12.79
N PHE A 186 -0.96 11.44 -12.45
CA PHE A 186 -0.58 11.17 -11.07
C PHE A 186 -0.68 12.41 -10.19
N PHE A 187 -0.05 13.52 -10.60
CA PHE A 187 -0.10 14.76 -9.83
C PHE A 187 -1.51 15.36 -9.82
N GLY A 188 -2.25 15.29 -10.94
CA GLY A 188 -3.63 15.75 -11.03
C GLY A 188 -4.54 15.03 -10.04
N PHE A 189 -4.54 13.69 -10.06
CA PHE A 189 -5.33 12.89 -9.12
C PHE A 189 -4.86 13.08 -7.67
N TYR A 190 -3.56 13.19 -7.43
CA TYR A 190 -3.03 13.41 -6.09
C TYR A 190 -3.52 14.75 -5.51
N ILE A 191 -3.32 15.85 -6.23
CA ILE A 191 -3.71 17.19 -5.77
C ILE A 191 -5.23 17.28 -5.62
N MET A 192 -6.00 16.80 -6.61
CA MET A 192 -7.46 16.82 -6.55
C MET A 192 -8.00 15.99 -5.38
N SER A 193 -7.43 14.81 -5.14
CA SER A 193 -7.84 13.95 -4.02
C SER A 193 -7.63 14.63 -2.68
N TYR A 194 -6.48 15.28 -2.47
CA TYR A 194 -6.23 16.01 -1.22
C TYR A 194 -7.07 17.30 -1.09
N ALA A 195 -7.34 17.99 -2.19
CA ALA A 195 -8.22 19.17 -2.18
C ALA A 195 -9.66 18.81 -1.78
N VAL A 196 -10.23 17.75 -2.36
CA VAL A 196 -11.57 17.28 -2.01
C VAL A 196 -11.58 16.62 -0.63
N ALA A 197 -10.53 15.89 -0.26
CA ALA A 197 -10.38 15.32 1.08
C ALA A 197 -10.38 16.40 2.17
N PHE A 198 -9.77 17.55 1.91
CA PHE A 198 -9.82 18.68 2.84
C PHE A 198 -11.26 19.17 3.06
N LEU A 199 -12.04 19.34 1.98
CA LEU A 199 -13.45 19.72 2.08
C LEU A 199 -14.25 18.68 2.88
N LEU A 200 -14.04 17.40 2.58
CA LEU A 200 -14.71 16.30 3.28
C LEU A 200 -14.34 16.24 4.77
N ALA A 201 -13.07 16.46 5.09
CA ALA A 201 -12.60 16.51 6.48
C ALA A 201 -13.24 17.68 7.25
N VAL A 202 -13.38 18.85 6.62
CA VAL A 202 -13.98 20.03 7.29
C VAL A 202 -15.50 19.90 7.41
N VAL A 203 -16.18 19.43 6.37
CA VAL A 203 -17.65 19.39 6.31
C VAL A 203 -18.23 18.17 7.03
N VAL A 204 -17.51 17.05 7.07
CA VAL A 204 -18.01 15.79 7.62
C VAL A 204 -17.21 15.35 8.83
N GLU A 205 -15.89 15.20 8.72
CA GLU A 205 -15.08 14.62 9.80
C GLU A 205 -15.04 15.53 11.05
N ALA A 206 -14.79 16.84 10.87
CA ALA A 206 -14.72 17.81 11.95
C ALA A 206 -16.03 17.92 12.78
N PRO A 207 -17.24 18.07 12.17
CA PRO A 207 -18.47 18.10 12.95
C PRO A 207 -18.80 16.75 13.59
N MET A 208 -18.49 15.62 12.94
CA MET A 208 -18.70 14.29 13.53
C MET A 208 -17.82 14.07 14.76
N LEU A 209 -16.55 14.48 14.72
CA LEU A 209 -15.66 14.48 15.88
C LEU A 209 -16.18 15.39 17.00
N GLY A 210 -16.79 16.53 16.65
CA GLY A 210 -17.46 17.41 17.61
C GLY A 210 -18.66 16.74 18.28
N LEU A 211 -19.50 16.06 17.49
CA LEU A 211 -20.68 15.34 17.97
C LEU A 211 -20.29 14.13 18.84
N GLU A 212 -19.26 13.38 18.45
CA GLU A 212 -18.72 12.26 19.24
C GLU A 212 -18.28 12.73 20.63
N LYS A 213 -17.53 13.83 20.71
CA LYS A 213 -17.10 14.42 22.00
C LYS A 213 -18.28 14.85 22.87
N LEU A 214 -19.35 15.36 22.26
CA LEU A 214 -20.56 15.75 22.98
C LEU A 214 -21.35 14.53 23.49
N LEU A 215 -21.48 13.48 22.67
CA LEU A 215 -22.27 12.29 22.99
C LEU A 215 -21.55 11.33 23.95
N LEU A 216 -20.24 11.14 23.79
CA LEU A 216 -19.48 10.19 24.59
C LEU A 216 -18.92 10.77 25.88
N SER A 217 -19.04 12.09 26.11
CA SER A 217 -18.65 12.87 27.30
C SER A 217 -17.72 12.12 28.28
N ARG A 218 -16.54 11.71 27.79
CA ARG A 218 -15.48 11.07 28.55
C ARG A 218 -14.15 11.63 28.11
#